data_AF-A0A655D633-F1
#
_entry.id   AF-A0A655D633-F1
#
_cell.length_a   1.000
_cell.length_b   1.000
_cell.length_c   1.000
_cell.angle_alpha   90.00
_cell.angle_beta   90.00
_cell.angle_gamma   90.00
#
_symmetry.space_group_name_H-M   'P 1'
#
loop_
_entity.id
_entity.type
_entity.pdbx_description
1 polymer ?
#
loop_
_entity_poly.entity_id
_entity_poly.type
_entity_poly.pdbx_seq_one_letter_code
_entity_poly.pdbx_strand_id
1 'polypeptide(L)'
;MKATASWKGPVTEITTTEYENGEAKKVKAKFRVYSSYLEALSDYVALLTRNPRYAAVTTAATAEQGAVALQNAGYATDPNYARKLTSMIQQLKAMSEKVSKTYSANLDNLF
;
A
#
# COMPACT_ATOMS: atom_id res chain seq x y z
N MET A 1 2.16 -7.50 5.03
CA MET A 1 1.37 -8.26 4.03
C MET A 1 0.90 -9.59 4.63
N LYS A 2 -0.16 -10.23 4.11
CA LYS A 2 -0.55 -11.58 4.56
C LYS A 2 0.62 -12.56 4.36
N ALA A 3 0.81 -13.46 5.32
CA ALA A 3 1.79 -14.53 5.23
C ALA A 3 1.23 -15.64 4.31
N THR A 4 1.96 -15.95 3.25
CA THR A 4 1.68 -17.06 2.33
C THR A 4 2.50 -18.28 2.74
N ALA A 5 2.23 -19.46 2.18
CA ALA A 5 3.00 -20.68 2.48
C ALA A 5 4.52 -20.55 2.16
N SER A 6 4.87 -19.64 1.24
CA SER A 6 6.25 -19.31 0.89
C SER A 6 6.97 -18.43 1.93
N TRP A 7 6.25 -17.77 2.83
CA TRP A 7 6.86 -16.93 3.87
C TRP A 7 7.50 -17.81 4.95
N LYS A 8 8.79 -17.57 5.23
CA LYS A 8 9.57 -18.32 6.23
C LYS A 8 9.93 -17.49 7.47
N GLY A 9 9.62 -16.19 7.46
CA GLY A 9 9.90 -15.28 8.57
C GLY A 9 8.83 -15.33 9.67
N PRO A 10 8.98 -14.47 10.69
CA PRO A 10 8.00 -14.37 11.77
C PRO A 10 6.63 -13.92 11.25
N VAL A 11 5.58 -14.30 11.98
CA VAL A 11 4.20 -13.93 11.68
C VAL A 11 3.48 -13.46 12.93
N THR A 12 2.49 -12.60 12.73
CA THR A 12 1.50 -12.23 13.75
C THR A 12 0.11 -12.54 13.25
N GLU A 13 -0.80 -12.97 14.13
CA GLU A 13 -2.20 -13.20 13.77
C GLU A 13 -3.04 -12.00 14.19
N ILE A 14 -3.85 -11.48 13.27
CA ILE A 14 -4.72 -10.32 13.48
C ILE A 14 -6.10 -10.63 12.91
N THR A 15 -7.16 -10.19 13.59
CA THR A 15 -8.52 -10.21 13.04
C THR A 15 -8.69 -9.05 12.05
N THR A 16 -8.96 -9.37 10.79
CA THR A 16 -9.21 -8.40 9.72
C THR A 16 -10.65 -8.46 9.21
N THR A 17 -11.04 -7.48 8.41
CA THR A 17 -12.29 -7.50 7.64
C THR A 17 -11.97 -7.84 6.20
N GLU A 18 -12.61 -8.87 5.66
CA GLU A 18 -12.62 -9.19 4.23
C GLU A 18 -14.02 -9.02 3.67
N TYR A 19 -14.13 -8.82 2.38
CA TYR A 19 -15.42 -8.66 1.70
C TYR A 19 -15.64 -9.87 0.80
N GLU A 20 -16.67 -10.66 1.11
CA GLU A 20 -17.08 -11.82 0.32
C GLU A 20 -18.48 -11.56 -0.20
N ASN A 21 -18.67 -11.59 -1.52
CA ASN A 21 -19.94 -11.24 -2.17
C ASN A 21 -20.50 -9.86 -1.73
N GLY A 22 -19.61 -8.92 -1.42
CA GLY A 22 -19.97 -7.58 -0.94
C GLY A 22 -20.26 -7.47 0.57
N GLU A 23 -20.27 -8.59 1.30
CA GLU A 23 -20.51 -8.60 2.74
C GLU A 23 -19.20 -8.59 3.53
N ALA A 24 -19.15 -7.73 4.56
CA ALA A 24 -18.00 -7.63 5.45
C ALA A 24 -17.95 -8.81 6.43
N LYS A 25 -16.88 -9.59 6.38
CA LYS A 25 -16.62 -10.74 7.27
C LYS A 25 -15.37 -10.54 8.09
N LYS A 26 -15.45 -10.87 9.39
CA LYS A 26 -14.29 -10.89 10.27
C LYS A 26 -13.56 -12.22 10.13
N VAL A 27 -12.27 -12.14 9.84
CA VAL A 27 -11.43 -13.31 9.60
C VAL A 27 -10.10 -13.16 10.33
N LYS A 28 -9.59 -14.25 10.90
CA LYS A 28 -8.24 -14.27 11.45
C LYS A 28 -7.25 -14.55 10.31
N ALA A 29 -6.25 -13.68 10.17
CA ALA A 29 -5.22 -13.84 9.15
C ALA A 29 -3.83 -13.66 9.76
N LYS A 30 -2.87 -14.42 9.24
CA LYS A 30 -1.45 -14.28 9.58
C LYS A 30 -0.81 -13.22 8.69
N PHE A 31 -0.04 -12.32 9.28
CA PHE A 31 0.69 -11.26 8.60
C PHE A 31 2.19 -11.44 8.82
N ARG A 32 2.96 -11.17 7.77
CA ARG A 32 4.42 -11.13 7.80
C ARG A 32 4.88 -10.06 8.79
N VAL A 33 5.83 -10.41 9.65
CA VAL A 33 6.53 -9.48 10.55
C VAL A 33 7.90 -9.19 9.97
N TYR A 34 8.27 -7.91 9.95
CA TYR A 34 9.54 -7.44 9.41
C TYR A 34 10.33 -6.72 10.50
N SER A 35 11.66 -6.77 10.39
CA SER A 35 12.59 -6.11 11.29
C SER A 35 12.70 -4.60 11.06
N SER A 36 12.31 -4.12 9.88
CA SER A 36 12.36 -2.70 9.52
C SER A 36 11.33 -2.32 8.46
N TYR A 37 11.06 -1.02 8.33
CA TYR A 37 10.26 -0.49 7.23
C TYR A 37 10.90 -0.74 5.86
N LEU A 38 12.24 -0.70 5.77
CA LEU A 38 12.95 -0.99 4.52
C LEU A 38 12.64 -2.42 4.06
N GLU A 39 12.76 -3.40 4.96
CA GLU A 39 12.46 -4.80 4.65
C GLU A 39 11.00 -4.98 4.20
N ALA A 40 10.05 -4.33 4.89
CA ALA A 40 8.63 -4.38 4.54
C ALA A 40 8.35 -3.79 3.14
N LEU A 41 8.97 -2.65 2.82
CA LEU A 41 8.81 -1.98 1.53
C LEU A 41 9.49 -2.77 0.40
N SER A 42 10.68 -3.31 0.63
CA SER A 42 11.38 -4.15 -0.34
C SER A 42 10.60 -5.43 -0.66
N ASP A 43 10.04 -6.11 0.34
CA ASP A 43 9.19 -7.28 0.14
C ASP A 43 7.88 -6.93 -0.59
N TYR A 44 7.28 -5.78 -0.27
CA TYR A 44 6.08 -5.29 -0.96
C TYR A 44 6.35 -5.02 -2.45
N VAL A 45 7.42 -4.32 -2.78
CA VAL A 45 7.80 -4.07 -4.18
C VAL A 45 8.14 -5.38 -4.89
N ALA A 46 8.88 -6.29 -4.24
CA ALA A 46 9.19 -7.60 -4.81
C ALA A 46 7.93 -8.42 -5.14
N LEU A 47 6.87 -8.35 -4.30
CA LEU A 47 5.58 -8.97 -4.60
C LEU A 47 4.97 -8.40 -5.88
N LEU A 48 4.95 -7.08 -6.02
CA LEU A 48 4.37 -6.41 -7.19
C LEU A 48 5.15 -6.71 -8.47
N THR A 49 6.48 -6.77 -8.39
CA THR A 49 7.34 -7.00 -9.56
C THR A 49 7.36 -8.48 -9.99
N ARG A 50 7.33 -9.42 -9.05
CA ARG A 50 7.49 -10.86 -9.37
C ARG A 50 6.20 -11.57 -9.77
N ASN A 51 5.05 -11.00 -9.42
CA ASN A 51 3.75 -11.62 -9.69
C ASN A 51 3.11 -10.98 -10.93
N PRO A 52 2.96 -11.69 -12.06
CA PRO A 52 2.37 -11.15 -13.29
C PRO A 52 0.98 -10.53 -13.10
N ARG A 53 0.24 -10.99 -12.07
CA ARG A 53 -1.03 -10.40 -11.62
C ARG A 53 -0.96 -8.88 -11.40
N TYR A 54 0.21 -8.36 -11.00
CA TYR A 54 0.43 -6.95 -10.71
C TYR A 54 1.21 -6.20 -11.80
N ALA A 55 1.39 -6.78 -12.99
CA ALA A 55 2.18 -6.15 -14.06
C ALA A 55 1.73 -4.70 -14.36
N ALA A 56 0.43 -4.45 -14.46
CA ALA A 56 -0.13 -3.12 -14.71
C ALA A 56 0.17 -2.10 -13.58
N VAL A 57 0.43 -2.56 -12.35
CA VAL A 57 0.84 -1.70 -11.23
C VAL A 57 2.26 -1.20 -11.45
N THR A 58 3.15 -2.07 -11.96
CA THR A 58 4.57 -1.74 -12.16
C THR A 58 4.81 -0.76 -13.32
N THR A 59 3.85 -0.64 -14.23
CA THR A 59 3.91 0.26 -15.39
C THR A 59 3.00 1.48 -15.26
N ALA A 60 2.36 1.68 -14.10
CA ALA A 60 1.46 2.82 -13.88
C ALA A 60 2.25 4.14 -13.89
N ALA A 61 1.78 5.14 -14.64
CA ALA A 61 2.46 6.43 -14.75
C ALA A 61 2.16 7.36 -13.55
N THR A 62 1.05 7.11 -12.83
CA THR A 62 0.69 7.86 -11.64
C THR A 62 0.26 6.94 -10.50
N ALA A 63 0.30 7.45 -9.27
CA ALA A 63 -0.12 6.69 -8.09
C ALA A 63 -1.62 6.33 -8.15
N GLU A 64 -2.46 7.19 -8.71
CA GLU A 64 -3.89 6.96 -8.91
C GLU A 64 -4.14 5.83 -9.92
N GLN A 65 -3.39 5.80 -11.02
CA GLN A 65 -3.43 4.68 -11.96
C GLN A 65 -2.98 3.38 -11.29
N GLY A 66 -1.94 3.45 -10.45
CA GLY A 66 -1.48 2.31 -9.64
C GLY A 66 -2.55 1.81 -8.67
N ALA A 67 -3.32 2.70 -8.05
CA ALA A 67 -4.42 2.34 -7.15
C ALA A 67 -5.54 1.57 -7.87
N VAL A 68 -5.93 2.02 -9.08
CA VAL A 68 -6.89 1.32 -9.94
C VAL A 68 -6.34 -0.04 -10.37
N ALA A 69 -5.07 -0.09 -10.80
CA ALA A 69 -4.42 -1.34 -11.20
C ALA A 69 -4.36 -2.35 -10.05
N LEU A 70 -4.08 -1.90 -8.81
CA LEU A 70 -4.11 -2.76 -7.62
C LEU A 70 -5.50 -3.35 -7.37
N GLN A 71 -6.56 -2.55 -7.51
CA GLN A 71 -7.92 -3.03 -7.33
C GLN A 71 -8.32 -4.02 -8.43
N ASN A 72 -8.02 -3.72 -9.70
CA ASN A 72 -8.28 -4.61 -10.82
C ASN A 72 -7.52 -5.94 -10.70
N ALA A 73 -6.29 -5.87 -10.17
CA ALA A 73 -5.52 -7.04 -9.82
C ALA A 73 -6.08 -7.77 -8.59
N GLY A 74 -7.07 -7.25 -7.86
CA GLY A 74 -7.65 -7.89 -6.67
C GLY A 74 -6.74 -7.91 -5.45
N TYR A 75 -5.93 -6.86 -5.28
CA TYR A 75 -5.06 -6.70 -4.10
C TYR A 75 -5.85 -6.66 -2.79
N ALA A 76 -7.03 -6.03 -2.81
CA ALA A 76 -7.97 -5.98 -1.70
C ALA A 76 -9.33 -6.49 -2.14
N THR A 77 -10.07 -7.12 -1.22
CA THR A 77 -11.44 -7.58 -1.46
C THR A 77 -12.47 -6.46 -1.38
N ASP A 78 -12.09 -5.32 -0.77
CA ASP A 78 -12.97 -4.17 -0.61
C ASP A 78 -13.26 -3.49 -1.97
N PRO A 79 -14.55 -3.37 -2.36
CA PRO A 79 -14.92 -2.76 -3.64
C PRO A 79 -14.59 -1.26 -3.74
N ASN A 80 -14.29 -0.58 -2.64
CA ASN A 80 -13.93 0.83 -2.60
C ASN A 80 -12.43 1.07 -2.38
N TYR A 81 -11.59 0.04 -2.55
CA TYR A 81 -10.16 0.12 -2.27
C TYR A 81 -9.44 1.23 -3.04
N ALA A 82 -9.56 1.27 -4.37
CA ALA A 82 -8.87 2.30 -5.17
C ALA A 82 -9.33 3.69 -4.78
N ARG A 83 -10.63 3.90 -4.52
CA ARG A 83 -11.16 5.20 -4.07
C ARG A 83 -10.50 5.66 -2.79
N LYS A 84 -10.39 4.78 -1.78
CA LYS A 84 -9.75 5.10 -0.50
C LYS A 84 -8.25 5.36 -0.67
N LEU A 85 -7.57 4.54 -1.47
CA LEU A 85 -6.14 4.71 -1.72
C LEU A 85 -5.84 6.02 -2.47
N THR A 86 -6.64 6.36 -3.48
CA THR A 86 -6.54 7.64 -4.20
C THR A 86 -6.75 8.83 -3.26
N SER A 87 -7.72 8.77 -2.34
CA SER A 87 -7.91 9.81 -1.34
C SER A 87 -6.67 9.99 -0.45
N MET A 88 -6.04 8.89 -0.03
CA MET A 88 -4.80 8.95 0.75
C MET A 88 -3.63 9.52 -0.06
N ILE A 89 -3.50 9.14 -1.33
CA ILE A 89 -2.47 9.68 -2.24
C ILE A 89 -2.59 11.20 -2.36
N GLN A 90 -3.81 11.71 -2.52
CA GLN A 90 -4.07 13.15 -2.60
C GLN A 90 -3.69 13.88 -1.30
N GLN A 91 -4.02 13.29 -0.13
CA GLN A 91 -3.62 13.84 1.17
C GLN A 91 -2.10 13.88 1.33
N LEU A 92 -1.39 12.81 0.93
CA LEU A 92 0.06 12.74 0.97
C LEU A 92 0.72 13.77 0.05
N LYS A 93 0.16 14.00 -1.14
CA LYS A 93 0.63 15.02 -2.08
C LYS A 93 0.50 16.43 -1.49
N ALA A 94 -0.65 16.76 -0.91
CA ALA A 94 -0.85 18.05 -0.26
C ALA A 94 0.11 18.25 0.92
N MET A 95 0.36 17.18 1.70
CA MET A 95 1.29 17.22 2.80
C MET A 95 2.74 17.40 2.34
N SER A 96 3.19 16.71 1.29
CA SER A 96 4.55 16.84 0.77
C SER A 96 4.81 18.23 0.19
N GLU A 97 3.83 18.82 -0.50
CA GLU A 97 3.90 20.21 -0.97
C GLU A 97 4.01 21.20 0.19
N LYS A 98 3.23 21.00 1.26
CA LYS A 98 3.32 21.83 2.47
C LYS A 98 4.69 21.72 3.12
N VAL A 99 5.19 20.51 3.29
CA VAL A 99 6.51 20.25 3.88
C VAL A 99 7.61 20.90 3.05
N SER A 100 7.59 20.77 1.73
CA SER A 100 8.54 21.41 0.83
C SER A 100 8.54 22.93 0.99
N LYS A 101 7.35 23.56 0.97
CA LYS A 101 7.20 25.01 1.20
C LYS A 101 7.74 25.46 2.55
N THR A 102 7.48 24.67 3.61
CA THR A 102 8.00 24.96 4.95
C THR A 102 9.53 24.90 4.97
N TYR A 103 10.16 23.92 4.33
CA TYR A 103 11.63 23.88 4.25
C TYR A 103 12.21 25.06 3.48
N SER A 104 11.65 25.41 2.31
CA SER A 104 12.09 26.58 1.53
C SER A 104 11.98 27.86 2.35
N ALA A 105 10.83 28.11 2.98
CA ALA A 105 10.63 29.31 3.80
C ALA A 105 11.59 29.37 5.01
N ASN A 106 11.93 28.24 5.63
CA ASN A 106 12.91 28.22 6.72
C ASN A 106 14.32 28.53 6.21
N LEU A 107 14.71 28.03 5.04
CA LEU A 107 16.01 28.34 4.43
C LEU A 107 16.13 29.82 4.05
N ASP A 108 15.06 30.41 3.50
CA ASP A 108 15.02 31.84 3.17
C ASP A 108 15.13 32.74 4.41
N ASN A 109 14.75 32.24 5.60
CA ASN A 109 14.85 32.98 6.86
C ASN A 109 16.22 32.81 7.56
N LEU A 110 17.08 31.91 7.07
CA LEU A 110 18.40 31.62 7.64
C LEU A 110 19.53 32.46 7.01
N PHE A 111 19.27 33.12 5.89
CA PHE A 111 20.20 33.95 5.11
C PHE A 111 19.56 35.28 4.74
#